data_AF-A0A1S4DB67-F1
#
_entry.id   AF-A0A1S4DB67-F1
#
_cell.length_a   1.000
_cell.length_b   1.000
_cell.length_c   1.000
_cell.angle_alpha   90.00
_cell.angle_beta   90.00
_cell.angle_gamma   90.00
#
_symmetry.space_group_name_H-M   'P 1'
#
loop_
_entity.id
_entity.type
_entity.pdbx_description
1 polymer ?
#
loop_
_entity_poly.entity_id
_entity_poly.type
_entity_poly.pdbx_seq_one_letter_code
_entity_poly.pdbx_strand_id
1 'polypeptide(L)'
;MESVFSAHAWSRQPNGLWVFWSERDDAAQLQNHFSFTADVVTKRMAIKERVKIALQRVEKLSCNYLIQFWASIVIDGQTFLTTSDQPFGLSRLDDRLCSYRQKCLSCAIPVELKNGTQCENDLGPPGRVFKHRLPELCTDVKNYSQQEFPLRDDAAAWGIQWCYTVPVFDSSRDTFVGVLELVTSHQTNDWMFQNSVLLIFKMLQVVDLKSPEPYCPINWKVLDDQICTLARLYKSIEMVCQKHQFPFAQIWVSVADSREKLSLLDNDTLQSMITKT
;
A
#
# COMPACT_ATOMS: atom_id res chain seq x y z
N MET A 1 19.39 -9.56 12.96
CA MET A 1 18.56 -8.46 12.42
C MET A 1 19.02 -8.02 11.02
N GLU A 2 20.31 -8.18 10.68
CA GLU A 2 20.87 -7.82 9.36
C GLU A 2 20.46 -8.72 8.17
N SER A 3 19.81 -9.88 8.39
CA SER A 3 19.42 -10.82 7.32
C SER A 3 17.95 -10.76 6.89
N VAL A 4 17.17 -9.79 7.40
CA VAL A 4 15.72 -9.69 7.14
C VAL A 4 15.42 -8.86 5.88
N PHE A 5 16.35 -7.98 5.49
CA PHE A 5 16.15 -7.04 4.41
C PHE A 5 17.14 -7.32 3.27
N SER A 6 16.64 -7.59 2.06
CA SER A 6 17.49 -7.54 0.85
C SER A 6 17.87 -6.10 0.47
N ALA A 7 17.36 -5.11 1.22
CA ALA A 7 17.62 -3.70 1.06
C ALA A 7 18.92 -3.30 1.79
N HIS A 8 19.74 -2.49 1.12
CA HIS A 8 21.01 -1.98 1.66
C HIS A 8 20.88 -0.52 2.10
N ALA A 9 19.78 0.12 1.74
CA ALA A 9 19.51 1.52 2.03
C ALA A 9 18.08 1.68 2.58
N TRP A 10 17.94 2.63 3.49
CA TRP A 10 16.66 2.99 4.08
C TRP A 10 16.60 4.46 4.46
N SER A 11 15.39 4.98 4.63
CA SER A 11 15.13 6.34 5.12
C SER A 11 13.82 6.38 5.89
N ARG A 12 13.65 7.42 6.71
CA ARG A 12 12.40 7.69 7.39
C ARG A 12 12.18 9.18 7.57
N GLN A 13 11.03 9.66 7.12
CA GLN A 13 10.57 11.02 7.42
C GLN A 13 9.97 11.08 8.84
N PRO A 14 9.99 12.25 9.51
CA PRO A 14 9.31 12.41 10.80
C PRO A 14 7.85 11.97 10.70
N ASN A 15 7.44 11.02 11.55
CA ASN A 15 6.10 10.40 11.55
C ASN A 15 5.68 9.64 10.27
N GLY A 16 6.55 9.51 9.26
CA GLY A 16 6.30 8.76 8.04
C GLY A 16 6.77 7.30 8.11
N LEU A 17 6.66 6.63 6.96
CA LEU A 17 7.09 5.24 6.79
C LEU A 17 8.61 5.07 6.94
N TRP A 18 9.02 3.90 7.44
CA TRP A 18 10.35 3.36 7.18
C TRP A 18 10.38 2.83 5.75
N VAL A 19 11.12 3.49 4.86
CA VAL A 19 11.20 3.11 3.45
C VAL A 19 12.55 2.47 3.19
N PHE A 20 12.53 1.31 2.54
CA PHE A 20 13.67 0.47 2.24
C PHE A 20 13.77 0.25 0.74
N TRP A 21 14.99 0.23 0.20
CA TRP A 21 15.25 -0.08 -1.20
C TRP A 21 16.62 -0.71 -1.38
N SER A 22 16.79 -1.39 -2.50
CA SER A 22 18.08 -1.92 -2.93
C SER A 22 18.71 -0.96 -3.93
N GLU A 23 19.97 -0.58 -3.71
CA GLU A 23 20.80 0.06 -4.73
C GLU A 23 21.32 -0.95 -5.75
N ARG A 24 21.22 -2.26 -5.45
CA ARG A 24 21.51 -3.31 -6.42
C ARG A 24 20.43 -3.29 -7.50
N ASP A 25 20.81 -2.70 -8.62
CA ASP A 25 20.26 -2.84 -9.96
C ASP A 25 21.38 -2.44 -10.92
N ASP A 26 22.56 -3.07 -10.79
CA ASP A 26 23.63 -2.88 -11.77
C ASP A 26 23.04 -3.15 -13.15
N ALA A 27 22.97 -2.13 -14.00
CA ALA A 27 22.40 -2.27 -15.33
C ALA A 27 23.04 -3.45 -16.10
N ALA A 28 24.30 -3.75 -15.80
CA ALA A 28 25.03 -4.92 -16.27
C ALA A 28 24.45 -6.26 -15.79
N GLN A 29 24.03 -6.41 -14.52
CA GLN A 29 23.41 -7.64 -14.03
C GLN A 29 21.99 -7.83 -14.58
N LEU A 30 21.20 -6.75 -14.68
CA LEU A 30 19.86 -6.82 -15.27
C LEU A 30 19.88 -7.17 -16.77
N GLN A 31 20.86 -6.65 -17.51
CA GLN A 31 21.09 -7.01 -18.90
C GLN A 31 21.54 -8.47 -19.05
N ASN A 32 22.46 -8.93 -18.19
CA ASN A 32 23.07 -10.25 -18.30
C ASN A 32 22.18 -11.40 -17.78
N HIS A 33 21.41 -11.19 -16.71
CA HIS A 33 20.65 -12.26 -16.04
C HIS A 33 19.19 -12.35 -16.49
N PHE A 34 18.62 -11.27 -17.06
CA PHE A 34 17.20 -11.18 -17.39
C PHE A 34 16.93 -10.70 -18.83
N SER A 35 17.96 -10.62 -19.69
CA SER A 35 17.87 -10.26 -21.12
C SER A 35 17.11 -8.95 -21.41
N PHE A 36 17.30 -7.91 -20.59
CA PHE A 36 16.67 -6.61 -20.83
C PHE A 36 17.50 -5.71 -21.74
N THR A 37 16.84 -4.88 -22.56
CA THR A 37 17.51 -3.79 -23.28
C THR A 37 17.85 -2.64 -22.32
N ALA A 38 18.83 -1.80 -22.68
CA ALA A 38 19.23 -0.66 -21.85
C ALA A 38 18.08 0.33 -21.55
N ASP A 39 17.17 0.52 -22.51
CA ASP A 39 15.97 1.35 -22.33
C ASP A 39 15.02 0.76 -21.28
N VAL A 40 14.79 -0.55 -21.33
CA VAL A 40 13.92 -1.24 -20.36
C VAL A 40 14.50 -1.19 -18.96
N VAL A 41 15.82 -1.37 -18.82
CA VAL A 41 16.52 -1.24 -17.53
C VAL A 41 16.38 0.19 -16.98
N THR A 42 16.61 1.19 -17.82
CA THR A 42 16.47 2.62 -17.43
C THR A 42 15.05 2.94 -16.98
N LYS A 43 14.04 2.49 -17.74
CA LYS A 43 12.63 2.67 -17.39
C LYS A 43 12.29 2.01 -16.05
N ARG A 44 12.78 0.79 -15.81
CA ARG A 44 12.56 0.06 -14.55
C ARG A 44 13.17 0.79 -13.36
N MET A 45 14.41 1.27 -13.48
CA MET A 45 15.07 2.06 -12.44
C MET A 45 14.28 3.34 -12.13
N ALA A 46 13.79 4.03 -13.17
CA ALA A 46 12.97 5.23 -12.99
C ALA A 46 11.64 4.94 -12.28
N ILE A 47 10.99 3.81 -12.55
CA ILE A 47 9.78 3.38 -11.82
C ILE A 47 10.10 3.07 -10.36
N LYS A 48 11.16 2.29 -10.12
CA LYS A 48 11.61 1.94 -8.78
C LYS A 48 11.88 3.18 -7.93
N GLU A 49 12.57 4.17 -8.51
CA GLU A 49 12.86 5.44 -7.87
C GLU A 49 11.58 6.24 -7.56
N ARG A 50 10.64 6.31 -8.51
CA ARG A 50 9.35 6.98 -8.28
C ARG A 50 8.54 6.30 -7.17
N VAL A 51 8.45 4.98 -7.14
CA VAL A 51 7.77 4.24 -6.06
C VAL A 51 8.45 4.51 -4.72
N LYS A 52 9.79 4.49 -4.65
CA LYS A 52 10.53 4.85 -3.44
C LYS A 52 10.15 6.25 -2.95
N ILE A 53 10.18 7.25 -3.85
CA ILE A 53 9.85 8.65 -3.51
C ILE A 53 8.39 8.76 -3.03
N ALA A 54 7.45 8.05 -3.68
CA ALA A 54 6.05 8.03 -3.24
C ALA A 54 5.94 7.52 -1.79
N LEU A 55 6.56 6.38 -1.49
CA LEU A 55 6.56 5.81 -0.14
C LEU A 55 7.23 6.74 0.88
N GLN A 56 8.29 7.46 0.51
CA GLN A 56 8.97 8.43 1.38
C GLN A 56 8.08 9.62 1.73
N ARG A 57 7.13 9.97 0.85
CA ARG A 57 6.19 11.09 1.05
C ARG A 57 4.92 10.66 1.79
N VAL A 58 4.72 9.37 2.03
CA VAL A 58 3.60 8.89 2.83
C VAL A 58 3.81 9.32 4.28
N GLU A 59 2.91 10.17 4.75
CA GLU A 59 2.86 10.64 6.13
C GLU A 59 2.28 9.57 7.07
N LYS A 60 1.88 9.99 8.28
CA LYS A 60 1.39 9.08 9.31
C LYS A 60 0.10 8.37 8.86
N LEU A 61 0.16 7.04 8.81
CA LEU A 61 -0.99 6.17 8.55
C LEU A 61 -1.80 5.89 9.82
N SER A 62 -3.07 5.53 9.66
CA SER A 62 -3.98 5.25 10.77
C SER A 62 -3.68 3.92 11.48
N CYS A 63 -2.96 3.00 10.84
CA CYS A 63 -2.44 1.79 11.46
C CYS A 63 -1.11 1.32 10.85
N ASN A 64 -0.64 0.17 11.32
CA ASN A 64 0.61 -0.41 10.85
C ASN A 64 0.39 -1.14 9.52
N TYR A 65 1.08 -0.70 8.48
CA TYR A 65 1.07 -1.33 7.17
C TYR A 65 2.47 -1.76 6.76
N LEU A 66 2.55 -2.88 6.04
CA LEU A 66 3.59 -3.11 5.05
C LEU A 66 3.02 -2.72 3.69
N ILE A 67 3.77 -1.92 2.95
CA ILE A 67 3.46 -1.49 1.60
C ILE A 67 4.62 -1.92 0.71
N GLN A 68 4.42 -2.87 -0.18
CA GLN A 68 5.50 -3.44 -1.00
C GLN A 68 5.16 -3.45 -2.48
N PHE A 69 6.17 -3.16 -3.29
CA PHE A 69 6.05 -3.17 -4.75
C PHE A 69 6.48 -4.53 -5.31
N TRP A 70 5.64 -5.06 -6.20
CA TRP A 70 5.89 -6.26 -6.99
C TRP A 70 6.18 -5.84 -8.43
N ALA A 71 7.37 -6.20 -8.91
CA ALA A 71 7.79 -5.95 -10.29
C ALA A 71 7.96 -7.28 -11.03
N SER A 72 7.76 -7.27 -12.35
CA SER A 72 8.03 -8.44 -13.18
C SER A 72 9.52 -8.59 -13.50
N ILE A 73 9.96 -9.85 -13.56
CA ILE A 73 11.29 -10.28 -14.00
C ILE A 73 11.14 -11.44 -14.99
N VAL A 74 12.14 -11.63 -15.85
CA VAL A 74 12.14 -12.72 -16.84
C VAL A 74 13.34 -13.63 -16.59
N ILE A 75 13.09 -14.84 -16.08
CA ILE A 75 14.13 -15.85 -15.84
C ILE A 75 13.95 -16.94 -16.89
N ASP A 76 14.99 -17.23 -17.68
CA ASP A 76 14.97 -18.25 -18.74
C ASP A 76 13.75 -18.15 -19.69
N GLY A 77 13.31 -16.91 -19.96
CA GLY A 77 12.17 -16.57 -20.81
C GLY A 77 10.79 -16.78 -20.17
N GLN A 78 10.71 -17.08 -18.88
CA GLN A 78 9.48 -17.19 -18.10
C GLN A 78 9.32 -15.93 -17.23
N THR A 79 8.13 -15.32 -17.24
CA THR A 79 7.84 -14.11 -16.46
C THR A 79 7.38 -14.46 -15.05
N PHE A 80 7.98 -13.80 -14.06
CA PHE A 80 7.64 -13.90 -12.64
C PHE A 80 7.41 -12.53 -12.02
N LEU A 81 6.62 -12.46 -10.96
CA LEU A 81 6.60 -11.32 -10.04
C LEU A 81 7.51 -11.58 -8.86
N THR A 82 8.22 -10.53 -8.46
CA THR A 82 9.05 -10.56 -7.27
C THR A 82 8.97 -9.24 -6.52
N THR A 83 9.20 -9.32 -5.22
CA THR A 83 9.46 -8.16 -4.36
C THR A 83 10.95 -7.99 -4.06
N SER A 84 11.80 -8.90 -4.56
CA SER A 84 13.25 -8.80 -4.40
C SER A 84 13.79 -7.60 -5.15
N ASP A 85 14.69 -6.88 -4.49
CA ASP A 85 15.23 -5.60 -4.95
C ASP A 85 14.16 -4.55 -5.29
N GLN A 86 12.93 -4.68 -4.78
CA GLN A 86 11.87 -3.69 -4.95
C GLN A 86 11.68 -2.85 -3.68
N PRO A 87 11.31 -1.56 -3.81
CA PRO A 87 11.07 -0.68 -2.68
C PRO A 87 9.86 -1.15 -1.87
N PHE A 88 9.95 -0.97 -0.56
CA PHE A 88 8.84 -1.21 0.35
C PHE A 88 8.89 -0.23 1.53
N GLY A 89 7.73 -0.03 2.15
CA GLY A 89 7.52 0.85 3.29
C GLY A 89 6.88 0.10 4.45
N LEU A 90 7.29 0.41 5.67
CA LEU A 90 6.72 -0.10 6.91
C LEU A 90 6.30 1.08 7.80
N SER A 91 5.05 1.13 8.25
CA SER A 91 4.63 2.16 9.22
C SER A 91 5.43 2.05 10.52
N ARG A 92 5.71 0.81 10.93
CA ARG A 92 6.52 0.46 12.09
C ARG A 92 7.32 -0.81 11.80
N LEU A 93 8.48 -0.93 12.43
CA LEU A 93 9.25 -2.16 12.47
C LEU A 93 8.55 -3.13 13.42
N ASP A 94 7.57 -3.83 12.88
CA ASP A 94 6.75 -4.83 13.56
C ASP A 94 7.16 -6.23 13.08
N ASP A 95 7.38 -7.16 14.01
CA ASP A 95 7.93 -8.49 13.70
C ASP A 95 7.01 -9.29 12.78
N ARG A 96 5.69 -9.10 12.87
CA ARG A 96 4.72 -9.81 12.04
C ARG A 96 4.83 -9.35 10.59
N LEU A 97 4.81 -8.04 10.38
CA LEU A 97 4.96 -7.44 9.05
C LEU A 97 6.34 -7.74 8.45
N CYS A 98 7.40 -7.71 9.26
CA CYS A 98 8.75 -8.08 8.84
C CYS A 98 8.84 -9.56 8.44
N SER A 99 8.24 -10.46 9.21
CA SER A 99 8.23 -11.90 8.91
C SER A 99 7.46 -12.22 7.64
N TYR A 100 6.30 -11.58 7.44
CA TYR A 100 5.55 -11.69 6.20
C TYR A 100 6.36 -11.16 5.00
N ARG A 101 7.00 -9.99 5.14
CA ARG A 101 7.90 -9.43 4.12
C ARG A 101 9.01 -10.42 3.75
N GLN A 102 9.65 -11.03 4.74
CA GLN A 102 10.71 -12.01 4.53
C GLN A 102 10.21 -13.23 3.73
N LYS A 103 8.98 -13.69 4.00
CA LYS A 103 8.36 -14.74 3.19
C LYS A 103 8.14 -14.29 1.74
N CYS A 104 7.62 -13.08 1.53
CA CYS A 104 7.44 -12.51 0.19
C CYS A 104 8.75 -12.38 -0.60
N LEU A 105 9.89 -12.09 0.06
CA LEU A 105 11.21 -12.04 -0.59
C LEU A 105 11.64 -13.39 -1.16
N SER A 106 11.26 -14.49 -0.49
CA SER A 106 11.56 -15.86 -0.96
C SER A 106 10.58 -16.37 -2.03
N CYS A 107 9.58 -15.58 -2.39
CA CYS A 107 8.54 -15.96 -3.34
C CYS A 107 8.78 -15.32 -4.71
N ALA A 108 8.67 -16.14 -5.76
CA ALA A 108 8.56 -15.68 -7.14
C ALA A 108 7.27 -16.26 -7.73
N ILE A 109 6.33 -15.39 -8.10
CA ILE A 109 5.01 -15.80 -8.59
C ILE A 109 5.10 -15.91 -10.12
N PRO A 110 5.00 -17.10 -10.73
CA PRO A 110 4.96 -17.21 -12.18
C PRO A 110 3.68 -16.53 -12.69
N VAL A 111 3.74 -15.72 -13.74
CA VAL A 111 2.56 -15.00 -14.28
C VAL A 111 2.29 -15.22 -15.77
N GLU A 112 3.20 -15.90 -16.49
CA GLU A 112 3.02 -16.24 -17.92
C GLU A 112 3.66 -17.60 -18.22
N LEU A 113 2.92 -18.72 -18.16
CA LEU A 113 3.49 -20.03 -18.51
C LEU A 113 3.74 -20.16 -20.01
N LYS A 114 4.95 -20.61 -20.41
CA LYS A 114 5.31 -20.85 -21.82
C LYS A 114 4.36 -21.82 -22.56
N ASN A 115 3.71 -22.76 -21.86
CA ASN A 115 3.11 -23.96 -22.49
C ASN A 115 1.69 -24.38 -22.01
N GLY A 116 0.90 -23.55 -21.32
CA GLY A 116 -0.44 -24.02 -20.90
C GLY A 116 -1.27 -23.10 -20.01
N THR A 117 -2.49 -23.55 -19.69
CA THR A 117 -3.50 -22.84 -18.88
C THR A 117 -3.00 -22.66 -17.45
N GLN A 118 -2.59 -21.44 -17.11
CA GLN A 118 -2.28 -21.10 -15.74
C GLN A 118 -3.55 -21.13 -14.89
N CYS A 119 -3.57 -21.93 -13.83
CA CYS A 119 -4.63 -21.86 -12.84
C CYS A 119 -4.60 -20.49 -12.16
N GLU A 120 -5.68 -19.72 -12.31
CA GLU A 120 -5.88 -18.41 -11.66
C GLU A 120 -5.65 -18.46 -10.14
N ASN A 121 -5.91 -19.63 -9.55
CA ASN A 121 -5.82 -19.82 -8.12
C ASN A 121 -4.36 -19.73 -7.65
N ASP A 122 -3.40 -20.27 -8.40
CA ASP A 122 -1.98 -20.35 -8.00
C ASP A 122 -1.25 -19.00 -8.00
N LEU A 123 -1.90 -17.93 -8.44
CA LEU A 123 -1.32 -16.60 -8.59
C LEU A 123 -1.28 -15.80 -7.28
N GLY A 124 -2.19 -16.07 -6.35
CA GLY A 124 -2.46 -15.16 -5.24
C GLY A 124 -2.94 -13.76 -5.69
N PRO A 125 -3.22 -12.86 -4.74
CA PRO A 125 -3.68 -11.51 -5.07
C PRO A 125 -2.69 -10.73 -5.96
N PRO A 126 -1.37 -10.68 -5.68
CA PRO A 126 -0.43 -9.97 -6.56
C PRO A 126 -0.40 -10.49 -7.99
N GLY A 127 -0.44 -11.81 -8.19
CA GLY A 127 -0.44 -12.41 -9.52
C GLY A 127 -1.73 -12.17 -10.29
N ARG A 128 -2.90 -12.23 -9.62
CA ARG A 128 -4.20 -11.92 -10.25
C ARG A 128 -4.32 -10.45 -10.63
N VAL A 129 -3.92 -9.54 -9.74
CA VAL A 129 -3.90 -8.10 -10.03
C VAL A 129 -2.94 -7.79 -11.17
N PHE A 130 -1.79 -8.46 -11.24
CA PHE A 130 -0.93 -8.37 -12.41
C PHE A 130 -1.68 -8.85 -13.65
N LYS A 131 -2.21 -10.07 -13.68
CA LYS A 131 -2.85 -10.62 -14.87
C LYS A 131 -4.01 -9.76 -15.40
N HIS A 132 -4.93 -9.36 -14.51
CA HIS A 132 -6.18 -8.70 -14.90
C HIS A 132 -6.11 -7.17 -14.86
N ARG A 133 -5.06 -6.60 -14.26
CA ARG A 133 -4.91 -5.15 -14.09
C ARG A 133 -6.11 -4.51 -13.34
N LEU A 134 -6.72 -5.27 -12.45
CA LEU A 134 -7.83 -4.86 -11.60
C LEU A 134 -7.41 -4.95 -10.12
N PRO A 135 -7.86 -4.04 -9.25
CA PRO A 135 -7.56 -4.10 -7.83
C PRO A 135 -8.24 -5.30 -7.16
N GLU A 136 -7.61 -5.86 -6.13
CA GLU A 136 -8.14 -6.96 -5.33
C GLU A 136 -8.08 -6.63 -3.84
N LEU A 137 -9.22 -6.77 -3.16
CA LEU A 137 -9.39 -6.48 -1.74
C LEU A 137 -9.72 -7.75 -0.97
N CYS A 138 -8.95 -8.01 0.07
CA CYS A 138 -9.15 -9.07 1.03
C CYS A 138 -9.36 -8.48 2.43
N THR A 139 -10.56 -8.66 2.98
CA THR A 139 -10.91 -8.17 4.31
C THR A 139 -10.43 -9.08 5.45
N ASP A 140 -10.29 -10.37 5.18
CA ASP A 140 -9.62 -11.36 6.03
C ASP A 140 -8.90 -12.39 5.14
N VAL A 141 -7.57 -12.49 5.22
CA VAL A 141 -6.76 -13.46 4.44
C VAL A 141 -7.19 -14.90 4.67
N LYS A 142 -7.83 -15.18 5.80
CA LYS A 142 -8.36 -16.51 6.11
C LYS A 142 -9.53 -16.92 5.21
N ASN A 143 -10.17 -15.97 4.54
CA ASN A 143 -11.26 -16.22 3.59
C ASN A 143 -10.75 -16.83 2.28
N TYR A 144 -9.45 -16.69 1.96
CA TYR A 144 -8.85 -17.43 0.86
C TYR A 144 -8.60 -18.87 1.25
N SER A 145 -8.82 -19.77 0.29
CA SER A 145 -8.22 -21.09 0.32
C SER A 145 -6.70 -20.99 0.10
N GLN A 146 -5.96 -22.01 0.58
CA GLN A 146 -4.52 -22.10 0.34
C GLN A 146 -4.17 -22.19 -1.16
N GLN A 147 -5.11 -22.65 -1.99
CA GLN A 147 -4.96 -22.65 -3.45
C GLN A 147 -5.05 -21.23 -4.00
N GLU A 148 -6.07 -20.44 -3.62
CA GLU A 148 -6.28 -19.08 -4.13
C GLU A 148 -5.24 -18.07 -3.65
N PHE A 149 -4.57 -18.36 -2.54
CA PHE A 149 -3.49 -17.52 -2.04
C PHE A 149 -2.38 -18.40 -1.47
N PRO A 150 -1.33 -18.70 -2.25
CA PRO A 150 -0.25 -19.58 -1.80
C PRO A 150 0.48 -19.11 -0.54
N LEU A 151 0.50 -17.80 -0.25
CA LEU A 151 1.07 -17.24 0.98
C LEU A 151 0.06 -17.13 2.13
N ARG A 152 -1.16 -17.67 1.98
CA ARG A 152 -2.25 -17.51 2.94
C ARG A 152 -1.88 -18.03 4.32
N ASP A 153 -1.35 -19.25 4.41
CA ASP A 153 -1.01 -19.84 5.71
C ASP A 153 0.10 -19.06 6.42
N ASP A 154 1.12 -18.59 5.68
CA ASP A 154 2.15 -17.69 6.22
C ASP A 154 1.56 -16.35 6.66
N ALA A 155 0.71 -15.73 5.83
CA ALA A 155 0.02 -14.48 6.15
C ALA A 155 -0.81 -14.62 7.43
N ALA A 156 -1.59 -15.69 7.54
CA ALA A 156 -2.41 -15.99 8.71
C ALA A 156 -1.56 -16.30 9.95
N ALA A 157 -0.45 -17.03 9.81
CA ALA A 157 0.46 -17.35 10.91
C ALA A 157 1.13 -16.09 11.49
N TRP A 158 1.48 -15.14 10.62
CA TRP A 158 1.97 -13.82 11.04
C TRP A 158 0.85 -12.86 11.40
N GLY A 159 -0.42 -13.29 11.40
CA GLY A 159 -1.54 -12.47 11.82
C GLY A 159 -1.84 -11.30 10.88
N ILE A 160 -1.40 -11.36 9.62
CA ILE A 160 -1.95 -10.52 8.56
C ILE A 160 -3.43 -10.82 8.46
N GLN A 161 -4.25 -9.78 8.46
CA GLN A 161 -5.70 -9.90 8.37
C GLN A 161 -6.18 -9.33 7.05
N TRP A 162 -5.71 -8.14 6.72
CA TRP A 162 -6.23 -7.40 5.58
C TRP A 162 -5.15 -7.22 4.52
N CYS A 163 -5.53 -7.37 3.26
CA CYS A 163 -4.66 -7.16 2.11
C CYS A 163 -5.41 -6.39 1.03
N TYR A 164 -4.78 -5.36 0.48
CA TYR A 164 -5.25 -4.66 -0.70
C TYR A 164 -4.14 -4.56 -1.73
N THR A 165 -4.41 -5.11 -2.89
CA THR A 165 -3.45 -5.24 -3.96
C THR A 165 -3.96 -4.46 -5.15
N VAL A 166 -3.14 -3.57 -5.70
CA VAL A 166 -3.57 -2.68 -6.79
C VAL A 166 -2.56 -2.60 -7.93
N PRO A 167 -3.03 -2.46 -9.17
CA PRO A 167 -2.15 -2.26 -10.31
C PRO A 167 -1.59 -0.83 -10.31
N VAL A 168 -0.32 -0.69 -10.64
CA VAL A 168 0.37 0.59 -10.77
C VAL A 168 0.64 0.87 -12.25
N PHE A 169 0.35 2.09 -12.67
CA PHE A 169 0.53 2.60 -14.03
C PHE A 169 1.42 3.84 -14.03
N ASP A 170 2.22 4.00 -15.06
CA ASP A 170 2.90 5.25 -15.39
C ASP A 170 1.88 6.23 -15.99
N SER A 171 1.59 7.32 -15.29
CA SER A 171 0.56 8.30 -15.68
C SER A 171 0.85 8.93 -17.04
N SER A 172 2.13 9.09 -17.40
CA SER A 172 2.54 9.76 -18.64
C SER A 172 2.20 8.97 -19.91
N ARG A 173 2.15 7.64 -19.81
CA ARG A 173 1.97 6.74 -20.98
C ARG A 173 0.82 5.75 -20.81
N ASP A 174 0.11 5.81 -19.69
CA ASP A 174 -0.91 4.85 -19.29
C ASP A 174 -0.42 3.38 -19.32
N THR A 175 0.89 3.17 -19.10
CA THR A 175 1.49 1.85 -19.16
C THR A 175 1.48 1.21 -17.79
N PHE A 176 1.01 -0.04 -17.68
CA PHE A 176 1.16 -0.82 -16.47
C PHE A 176 2.65 -1.05 -16.15
N VAL A 177 3.04 -0.92 -14.87
CA VAL A 177 4.44 -1.00 -14.44
C VAL A 177 4.70 -1.95 -13.27
N GLY A 178 3.66 -2.42 -12.59
CA GLY A 178 3.79 -3.36 -11.47
C GLY A 178 2.58 -3.35 -10.57
N VAL A 179 2.70 -4.02 -9.42
CA VAL A 179 1.61 -4.15 -8.44
C VAL A 179 2.06 -3.59 -7.11
N LEU A 180 1.20 -2.85 -6.42
CA LEU A 180 1.42 -2.40 -5.05
C LEU A 180 0.53 -3.22 -4.11
N GLU A 181 1.13 -3.87 -3.13
CA GLU A 181 0.44 -4.64 -2.11
C GLU A 181 0.52 -3.89 -0.77
N LEU A 182 -0.62 -3.68 -0.14
CA LEU A 182 -0.77 -3.10 1.18
C LEU A 182 -1.32 -4.18 2.11
N VAL A 183 -0.58 -4.53 3.16
CA VAL A 183 -1.02 -5.52 4.15
C VAL A 183 -0.96 -4.98 5.56
N THR A 184 -1.91 -5.40 6.39
CA THR A 184 -1.91 -5.07 7.82
C THR A 184 -2.38 -6.25 8.67
N SER A 185 -1.86 -6.31 9.89
CA SER A 185 -2.32 -7.23 10.93
C SER A 185 -3.51 -6.69 11.74
N HIS A 186 -4.04 -5.53 11.36
CA HIS A 186 -5.20 -4.91 11.99
C HIS A 186 -6.46 -5.17 11.17
N GLN A 187 -7.60 -5.31 11.85
CA GLN A 187 -8.90 -5.22 11.18
C GLN A 187 -9.04 -3.80 10.62
N THR A 188 -9.27 -3.71 9.31
CA THR A 188 -9.41 -2.43 8.62
C THR A 188 -10.89 -2.15 8.43
N ASN A 189 -11.33 -0.98 8.87
CA ASN A 189 -12.67 -0.44 8.59
C ASN A 189 -12.57 0.68 7.53
N ASP A 190 -13.72 1.22 7.13
CA ASP A 190 -13.80 2.26 6.10
C ASP A 190 -12.97 3.50 6.46
N TRP A 191 -13.01 3.92 7.73
CA TRP A 191 -12.24 5.06 8.18
C TRP A 191 -10.72 4.83 8.01
N MET A 192 -10.22 3.66 8.37
CA MET A 192 -8.81 3.31 8.22
C MET A 192 -8.40 3.21 6.75
N PHE A 193 -9.26 2.62 5.91
CA PHE A 193 -9.05 2.55 4.47
C PHE A 193 -8.90 3.95 3.88
N GLN A 194 -9.83 4.85 4.19
CA GLN A 194 -9.85 6.22 3.67
C GLN A 194 -8.63 7.03 4.13
N ASN A 195 -8.25 6.92 5.40
CA ASN A 195 -7.15 7.71 5.95
C ASN A 195 -5.76 7.16 5.62
N SER A 196 -5.65 5.92 5.14
CA SER A 196 -4.36 5.30 4.80
C SER A 196 -4.17 5.04 3.31
N VAL A 197 -5.13 4.37 2.66
CA VAL A 197 -4.99 3.94 1.25
C VAL A 197 -5.03 5.13 0.30
N LEU A 198 -5.93 6.10 0.53
CA LEU A 198 -5.99 7.31 -0.30
C LEU A 198 -4.71 8.13 -0.23
N LEU A 199 -4.11 8.25 0.96
CA LEU A 199 -2.87 9.01 1.13
C LEU A 199 -1.76 8.40 0.27
N ILE A 200 -1.64 7.08 0.27
CA ILE A 200 -0.66 6.35 -0.56
C ILE A 200 -0.91 6.62 -2.04
N PHE A 201 -2.17 6.59 -2.49
CA PHE A 201 -2.52 6.80 -3.90
C PHE A 201 -2.25 8.24 -4.33
N LYS A 202 -2.51 9.21 -3.46
CA LYS A 202 -2.13 10.61 -3.69
C LYS A 202 -0.61 10.75 -3.83
N MET A 203 0.17 10.03 -3.03
CA MET A 203 1.64 10.08 -3.15
C MET A 203 2.16 9.42 -4.43
N LEU A 204 1.47 8.39 -4.96
CA LEU A 204 1.77 7.86 -6.30
C LEU A 204 1.53 8.92 -7.38
N GLN A 205 0.42 9.65 -7.32
CA GLN A 205 0.08 10.69 -8.31
C GLN A 205 1.13 11.79 -8.38
N VAL A 206 1.69 12.18 -7.23
CA VAL A 206 2.72 13.22 -7.12
C VAL A 206 4.03 12.84 -7.82
N VAL A 207 4.24 11.55 -8.10
CA VAL A 207 5.42 11.04 -8.82
C VAL A 207 5.06 10.48 -10.21
N ASP A 208 3.96 10.94 -10.80
CA ASP A 208 3.49 10.48 -12.12
C ASP A 208 3.22 8.97 -12.19
N LEU A 209 2.81 8.37 -11.07
CA LEU A 209 2.26 7.03 -11.01
C LEU A 209 0.78 7.09 -10.65
N LYS A 210 0.00 6.09 -11.03
CA LYS A 210 -1.40 6.00 -10.64
C LYS A 210 -1.82 4.56 -10.46
N SER A 211 -2.87 4.38 -9.68
CA SER A 211 -3.67 3.17 -9.61
C SER A 211 -5.10 3.56 -10.03
N PRO A 212 -5.93 2.62 -10.52
CA PRO A 212 -7.37 2.83 -10.60
C PRO A 212 -7.87 3.38 -9.27
N GLU A 213 -8.90 4.25 -9.34
CA GLU A 213 -9.54 4.77 -8.14
C GLU A 213 -9.85 3.60 -7.20
N PRO A 214 -9.53 3.75 -5.89
CA PRO A 214 -9.67 2.64 -4.98
C PRO A 214 -11.11 2.17 -4.98
N TYR A 215 -11.32 0.91 -5.37
CA TYR A 215 -12.61 0.26 -5.26
C TYR A 215 -12.92 0.08 -3.77
N CYS A 216 -13.58 1.08 -3.18
CA CYS A 216 -14.30 0.93 -1.93
C CYS A 216 -15.73 0.54 -2.32
N PRO A 217 -16.30 -0.55 -1.80
CA PRO A 217 -17.71 -0.90 -2.02
C PRO A 217 -18.73 0.16 -1.54
N ILE A 218 -18.26 1.30 -1.02
CA ILE A 218 -19.04 2.30 -0.29
C ILE A 218 -18.93 3.64 -1.02
N ASN A 219 -20.09 4.25 -1.24
CA ASN A 219 -20.34 5.35 -2.19
C ASN A 219 -19.47 6.60 -1.97
N TRP A 220 -18.47 6.77 -2.83
CA TRP A 220 -17.48 7.86 -2.84
C TRP A 220 -18.05 9.29 -2.90
N LYS A 221 -19.21 9.49 -3.53
CA LYS A 221 -19.77 10.84 -3.73
C LYS A 221 -20.22 11.54 -2.44
N VAL A 222 -20.70 10.76 -1.47
CA VAL A 222 -21.21 11.30 -0.20
C VAL A 222 -20.05 11.68 0.73
N LEU A 223 -18.90 11.02 0.58
CA LEU A 223 -17.75 11.20 1.46
C LEU A 223 -16.81 12.33 1.01
N ASP A 224 -16.62 12.52 -0.30
CA ASP A 224 -15.80 13.63 -0.83
C ASP A 224 -16.35 15.00 -0.41
N ASP A 225 -17.67 15.18 -0.49
CA ASP A 225 -18.36 16.39 -0.03
C ASP A 225 -18.21 16.58 1.49
N GLN A 226 -18.25 15.51 2.29
CA GLN A 226 -18.08 15.58 3.74
C GLN A 226 -16.64 15.87 4.16
N ILE A 227 -15.65 15.24 3.53
CA ILE A 227 -14.23 15.48 3.80
C ILE A 227 -13.84 16.91 3.40
N CYS A 228 -14.27 17.36 2.22
CA CYS A 228 -14.06 18.75 1.79
C CYS A 228 -14.74 19.75 2.74
N THR A 229 -15.95 19.43 3.24
CA THR A 229 -16.67 20.28 4.20
C THR A 229 -15.97 20.32 5.55
N LEU A 230 -15.52 19.18 6.08
CA LEU A 230 -14.78 19.11 7.34
C LEU A 230 -13.44 19.86 7.26
N ALA A 231 -12.68 19.68 6.17
CA ALA A 231 -11.41 20.40 5.98
C ALA A 231 -11.62 21.93 5.96
N ARG A 232 -12.70 22.41 5.33
CA ARG A 232 -13.08 23.84 5.33
C ARG A 232 -13.49 24.32 6.72
N LEU A 233 -14.21 23.50 7.48
CA LEU A 233 -14.61 23.83 8.86
C LEU A 233 -13.38 23.91 9.79
N TYR A 234 -12.48 22.93 9.74
CA TYR A 234 -11.25 22.95 10.53
C TYR A 234 -10.41 24.20 10.24
N LYS A 235 -10.20 24.53 8.96
CA LYS A 235 -9.46 25.73 8.57
C LYS A 235 -10.14 27.02 9.05
N SER A 236 -11.46 27.06 9.04
CA SER A 236 -12.22 28.22 9.53
C SER A 236 -12.10 28.37 11.04
N ILE A 237 -12.17 27.27 11.79
CA ILE A 237 -12.01 27.26 13.25
C ILE A 237 -10.58 27.66 13.62
N GLU A 238 -9.58 27.11 12.93
CA GLU A 238 -8.17 27.46 13.14
C GLU A 238 -7.94 28.97 12.95
N MET A 239 -8.48 29.57 11.87
CA MET A 239 -8.39 31.01 11.65
C MET A 239 -9.05 31.82 12.77
N VAL A 240 -10.20 31.39 13.29
CA VAL A 240 -10.90 32.06 14.40
C VAL A 240 -10.10 31.93 15.69
N CYS A 241 -9.61 30.75 16.02
CA CYS A 241 -8.78 30.50 17.20
C CYS A 241 -7.51 31.36 17.18
N GLN A 242 -6.81 31.41 16.03
CA GLN A 242 -5.62 32.24 15.86
C GLN A 242 -5.94 33.73 15.99
N LYS A 243 -7.03 34.20 15.37
CA LYS A 243 -7.44 35.61 15.41
C LYS A 243 -7.83 36.08 16.81
N HIS A 244 -8.50 35.23 17.58
CA HIS A 244 -9.05 35.59 18.89
C HIS A 244 -8.25 35.03 20.08
N GLN A 245 -7.10 34.40 19.82
CA GLN A 245 -6.24 33.76 20.82
C GLN A 245 -6.99 32.76 21.70
N PHE A 246 -7.96 32.05 21.13
CA PHE A 246 -8.65 30.99 21.87
C PHE A 246 -7.75 29.77 21.97
N PRO A 247 -7.51 29.23 23.19
CA PRO A 247 -6.63 28.08 23.38
C PRO A 247 -7.22 26.78 22.81
N PHE A 248 -8.55 26.71 22.63
CA PHE A 248 -9.23 25.54 22.08
C PHE A 248 -10.56 25.92 21.42
N ALA A 249 -11.04 25.07 20.50
CA ALA A 249 -12.39 25.12 19.95
C ALA A 249 -12.95 23.71 19.72
N GLN A 250 -14.26 23.56 19.92
CA GLN A 250 -14.99 22.30 19.74
C GLN A 250 -16.06 22.47 18.66
N ILE A 251 -16.25 21.41 17.88
CA ILE A 251 -17.23 21.34 16.80
C ILE A 251 -18.05 20.07 17.00
N TRP A 252 -19.37 20.20 16.87
CA TRP A 252 -20.30 19.08 16.84
C TRP A 252 -20.80 18.90 15.40
N VAL A 253 -20.63 17.70 14.86
CA VAL A 253 -21.09 17.37 13.51
C VAL A 253 -22.22 16.36 13.64
N SER A 254 -23.37 16.69 13.06
CA SER A 254 -24.49 15.75 12.94
C SER A 254 -24.15 14.71 11.88
N VAL A 255 -24.06 13.45 12.28
CA VAL A 255 -23.99 12.32 11.35
C VAL A 255 -25.43 11.96 11.00
N ALA A 256 -25.82 12.18 9.75
CA ALA A 256 -27.14 11.75 9.29
C ALA A 256 -27.26 10.21 9.42
N ASP A 257 -28.38 9.80 10.02
CA ASP A 257 -28.77 8.44 10.43
C ASP A 257 -28.47 7.39 9.35
N SER A 258 -27.34 6.69 9.46
CA SER A 258 -27.15 5.38 8.83
C SER A 258 -27.57 4.35 9.85
N ARG A 259 -28.84 3.93 9.75
CA ARG A 259 -29.35 2.76 10.46
C ARG A 259 -28.63 1.52 9.93
N GLU A 260 -27.43 1.26 10.44
CA GLU A 260 -26.88 -0.08 10.65
C GLU A 260 -25.61 0.01 11.52
N LYS A 261 -25.85 -0.20 12.82
CA LYS A 261 -24.94 -0.64 13.88
C LYS A 261 -23.62 0.13 14.09
N LEU A 262 -23.71 1.04 15.04
CA LEU A 262 -22.67 1.42 16.00
C LEU A 262 -21.76 0.24 16.40
N SER A 263 -20.46 0.38 16.17
CA SER A 263 -19.46 -0.11 17.12
C SER A 263 -18.73 1.11 17.70
N LEU A 264 -18.68 1.12 19.02
CA LEU A 264 -18.38 2.25 19.89
C LEU A 264 -16.97 2.80 19.64
N LEU A 265 -16.85 4.09 19.32
CA LEU A 265 -15.65 4.83 19.70
C LEU A 265 -15.68 4.92 21.22
N ASP A 266 -14.76 4.20 21.86
CA ASP A 266 -14.61 4.24 23.31
C ASP A 266 -14.37 5.69 23.76
N ASN A 267 -15.00 6.05 24.87
CA ASN A 267 -15.00 7.40 25.43
C ASN A 267 -13.56 7.87 25.75
N ASP A 268 -12.66 6.92 25.99
CA ASP A 268 -11.23 7.15 26.19
C ASP A 268 -10.52 7.69 24.93
N THR A 269 -10.99 7.35 23.73
CA THR A 269 -10.44 7.85 22.47
C THR A 269 -10.84 9.31 22.23
N LEU A 270 -12.06 9.67 22.64
CA LEU A 270 -12.55 11.05 22.62
C LEU A 270 -11.84 11.92 23.66
N GLN A 271 -11.57 11.40 24.87
CA GLN A 271 -10.82 12.11 25.91
C GLN A 271 -9.36 12.34 25.54
N SER A 272 -8.68 11.37 24.89
CA SER A 272 -7.27 11.52 24.51
C SER A 272 -7.04 12.57 23.41
N MET A 273 -8.07 12.87 22.59
CA MET A 273 -8.02 13.97 21.62
C MET A 273 -8.24 15.35 22.25
N ILE A 274 -8.75 15.42 23.49
CA ILE A 274 -9.02 16.66 24.22
C ILE A 274 -7.81 17.10 25.07
N THR A 275 -6.84 16.23 25.37
CA THR A 275 -5.76 16.53 26.35
C THR A 275 -4.36 16.82 25.78
N LYS A 276 -4.24 17.48 24.62
CA LYS A 276 -2.98 18.12 24.21
C LYS A 276 -3.18 19.53 23.66
N THR A 277 -3.48 20.47 24.55
CA THR A 277 -2.65 21.63 24.98
C THR A 277 -3.57 22.65 25.61
#